data_AF-X0CMG5-F1
#
_entry.id   AF-X0CMG5-F1
#
_cell.length_a   1.000
_cell.length_b   1.000
_cell.length_c   1.000
_cell.angle_alpha   90.00
_cell.angle_beta   90.00
_cell.angle_gamma   90.00
#
_symmetry.space_group_name_H-M   'P 1'
#
loop_
_entity.id
_entity.type
_entity.pdbx_description
1 polymer ?
#
loop_
_entity_poly.entity_id
_entity_poly.type
_entity_poly.pdbx_seq_one_letter_code
_entity_poly.pdbx_strand_id
1 'polypeptide(L)'
;MGTISIRKFIRWLPDEASEPTSTIVVTSPRLKRFVDLRILLPDNDPSWTGQDEPLPLSRLDWAIAGTTVSTKIPDPDGNLTSHSTFHQWISSRTLDSDAGFMYPQPNDLTLEKGSMVNPDTGIDTAYEELWHDATPTAVPGEPAVRALVLQTEDEKNGVRGSVVRLGCYAQGLIRVGENISIERWEWKEGWKRTIRMGDAELPIEKVLGEETLKEGDTVGVGGREWKVIEESGKDGSKL
;
A
#
# COMPACT_ATOMS: atom_id res chain seq x y z
N MET A 1 -5.84 -10.11 -10.71
CA MET A 1 -5.98 -10.22 -9.25
C MET A 1 -5.28 -9.05 -8.58
N GLY A 2 -5.76 -8.62 -7.42
CA GLY A 2 -5.06 -7.66 -6.55
C GLY A 2 -4.03 -8.39 -5.68
N THR A 3 -3.15 -7.64 -5.03
CA THR A 3 -2.08 -8.22 -4.19
C THR A 3 -2.04 -7.55 -2.82
N ILE A 4 -1.66 -8.32 -1.81
CA ILE A 4 -1.27 -7.84 -0.49
C ILE A 4 0.16 -8.32 -0.28
N SER A 5 1.12 -7.41 -0.36
CA SER A 5 2.55 -7.73 -0.27
C SER A 5 3.10 -7.22 1.05
N ILE A 6 3.62 -8.13 1.88
CA ILE A 6 4.16 -7.85 3.21
C ILE A 6 5.67 -7.98 3.14
N ARG A 7 6.41 -6.92 3.42
CA ARG A 7 7.88 -6.97 3.33
C ARG A 7 8.45 -7.78 4.50
N LYS A 8 9.38 -8.68 4.18
CA LYS A 8 10.08 -9.57 5.12
C LYS A 8 11.46 -9.06 5.46
N PHE A 9 12.12 -8.42 4.50
CA PHE A 9 13.32 -7.63 4.72
C PHE A 9 13.58 -6.68 3.56
N ILE A 10 14.44 -5.70 3.83
CA ILE A 10 15.21 -4.94 2.85
C ILE A 10 16.70 -5.07 3.16
N ARG A 11 17.54 -5.03 2.14
CA ARG A 11 18.97 -4.72 2.26
C ARG A 11 19.43 -3.81 1.14
N TRP A 12 20.30 -2.87 1.49
CA TRP A 12 21.13 -2.13 0.56
C TRP A 12 22.43 -2.89 0.40
N LEU A 13 22.83 -3.25 -0.82
CA LEU A 13 24.01 -4.11 -0.97
C LEU A 13 25.31 -3.32 -0.73
N PRO A 14 26.27 -3.89 0.02
CA PRO A 14 26.37 -5.28 0.50
C PRO A 14 25.90 -5.52 1.95
N ASP A 15 25.14 -4.62 2.54
CA ASP A 15 24.74 -4.69 3.95
C ASP A 15 23.85 -5.90 4.25
N GLU A 16 23.76 -6.26 5.54
CA GLU A 16 22.90 -7.34 6.02
C GLU A 16 21.41 -6.98 5.89
N ALA A 17 20.59 -8.01 5.69
CA ALA A 17 19.14 -7.87 5.62
C ALA A 17 18.55 -7.50 6.99
N SER A 18 17.63 -6.53 6.98
CA SER A 18 16.85 -6.13 8.15
C SER A 18 15.42 -5.78 7.73
N GLU A 19 14.48 -5.80 8.68
CA GLU A 19 13.14 -5.24 8.47
C GLU A 19 12.82 -4.28 9.62
N PRO A 20 13.19 -3.00 9.48
CA PRO A 20 12.96 -2.02 10.52
C PRO A 20 11.50 -1.51 10.53
N THR A 21 10.65 -2.00 9.63
CA THR A 21 9.28 -1.48 9.45
C THR A 21 8.21 -2.56 9.43
N SER A 22 6.98 -2.19 9.77
CA SER A 22 5.78 -2.92 9.43
C SER A 22 5.29 -2.46 8.05
N THR A 23 5.92 -2.96 6.98
CA THR A 23 5.62 -2.57 5.59
C THR A 23 4.57 -3.48 4.95
N ILE A 24 3.50 -2.86 4.43
CA ILE A 24 2.44 -3.53 3.65
C ILE A 24 2.09 -2.68 2.43
N VAL A 25 2.01 -3.34 1.27
CA VAL A 25 1.47 -2.79 0.02
C VAL A 25 0.16 -3.49 -0.31
N VAL A 26 -0.90 -2.70 -0.51
CA VAL A 26 -2.20 -3.20 -0.97
C VAL A 26 -2.47 -2.67 -2.37
N THR A 27 -2.63 -3.56 -3.36
CA THR A 27 -2.84 -3.20 -4.76
C THR A 27 -4.17 -3.72 -5.30
N SER A 28 -4.99 -2.83 -5.85
CA SER A 28 -6.31 -3.16 -6.41
C SER A 28 -6.22 -4.07 -7.65
N PRO A 29 -7.22 -4.94 -7.89
CA PRO A 29 -7.17 -5.92 -8.95
C PRO A 29 -7.19 -5.33 -10.36
N ARG A 30 -8.07 -4.36 -10.63
CA ARG A 30 -8.39 -3.87 -11.99
C ARG A 30 -7.58 -2.65 -12.37
N LEU A 31 -7.64 -1.57 -11.59
CA LEU A 31 -6.94 -0.32 -11.91
C LEU A 31 -5.49 -0.29 -11.42
N LYS A 32 -5.04 -1.33 -10.71
CA LYS A 32 -3.68 -1.44 -10.15
C LYS A 32 -3.30 -0.24 -9.29
N ARG A 33 -4.27 0.29 -8.54
CA ARG A 33 -4.05 1.35 -7.56
C ARG A 33 -3.44 0.73 -6.31
N PHE A 34 -2.33 1.29 -5.86
CA PHE A 34 -1.66 0.79 -4.67
C PHE A 34 -1.59 1.86 -3.58
N VAL A 35 -1.52 1.38 -2.34
CA VAL A 35 -1.08 2.15 -1.17
C VAL A 35 0.00 1.31 -0.48
N ASP A 36 1.20 1.86 -0.35
CA ASP A 36 2.37 1.32 0.35
C ASP A 36 2.60 2.16 1.61
N LEU A 37 2.54 1.52 2.78
CA LEU A 37 2.80 2.16 4.07
C LEU A 37 3.95 1.45 4.78
N ARG A 38 5.02 2.20 5.09
CA ARG A 38 6.23 1.73 5.78
C ARG A 38 6.35 2.44 7.13
N ILE A 39 5.96 1.76 8.19
CA ILE A 39 5.95 2.33 9.55
C ILE A 39 7.08 1.69 10.34
N LEU A 40 8.00 2.50 10.88
CA LEU A 40 9.08 2.03 11.73
C LEU A 40 8.52 1.17 12.86
N LEU A 41 9.19 0.08 13.22
CA LEU A 41 8.87 -0.74 14.38
C LEU A 41 9.33 -0.03 15.68
N PRO A 42 8.72 -0.32 16.84
CA PRO A 42 9.28 0.10 18.12
C PRO A 42 10.62 -0.58 18.40
N ASP A 43 11.56 0.14 19.01
CA ASP A 43 12.95 -0.30 19.27
C ASP A 43 13.09 -1.63 20.01
N ASN A 44 12.02 -2.12 20.67
CA ASN A 44 12.01 -3.37 21.44
C ASN A 44 10.83 -4.30 21.09
N ASP A 45 10.16 -4.09 19.97
CA ASP A 45 9.03 -4.92 19.56
C ASP A 45 9.05 -5.21 18.05
N PRO A 46 9.90 -6.17 17.61
CA PRO A 46 9.92 -6.60 16.21
C PRO A 46 8.66 -7.37 15.82
N SER A 47 7.81 -7.75 16.78
CA SER A 47 6.54 -8.43 16.56
C SER A 47 5.35 -7.46 16.50
N TRP A 48 5.59 -6.15 16.61
CA TRP A 48 4.53 -5.15 16.63
C TRP A 48 3.73 -5.18 15.33
N THR A 49 2.41 -5.31 15.44
CA THR A 49 1.50 -5.35 14.28
C THR A 49 0.60 -4.12 14.17
N GLY A 50 0.76 -3.14 15.06
CA GLY A 50 -0.06 -1.94 15.10
C GLY A 50 -0.79 -1.69 16.42
N GLN A 51 -1.45 -0.55 16.50
CA GLN A 51 -2.35 -0.14 17.59
C GLN A 51 -3.42 0.81 17.06
N ASP A 52 -4.50 1.02 17.82
CA ASP A 52 -5.60 1.89 17.40
C ASP A 52 -5.29 3.38 17.68
N GLU A 53 -4.50 3.64 18.71
CA GLU A 53 -4.07 4.95 19.14
C GLU A 53 -3.17 5.62 18.08
N PRO A 54 -3.37 6.92 17.79
CA PRO A 54 -2.55 7.64 16.82
C PRO A 54 -1.06 7.56 17.14
N LEU A 55 -0.26 7.30 16.11
CA LEU A 55 1.19 7.29 16.17
C LEU A 55 1.74 8.65 15.71
N PRO A 56 2.89 9.09 16.26
CA PRO A 56 3.54 10.30 15.77
C PRO A 56 4.07 10.10 14.34
N LEU A 57 3.99 11.14 13.50
CA LEU A 57 4.52 11.11 12.13
C LEU A 57 6.03 10.83 12.07
N SER A 58 6.78 11.02 13.15
CA SER A 58 8.19 10.63 13.24
C SER A 58 8.43 9.11 13.14
N ARG A 59 7.37 8.30 13.24
CA ARG A 59 7.42 6.84 13.00
C ARG A 59 7.16 6.45 11.55
N LEU A 60 6.78 7.40 10.69
CA LEU A 60 6.60 7.15 9.27
C LEU A 60 7.96 7.14 8.59
N ASP A 61 8.39 5.98 8.09
CA ASP A 61 9.56 5.91 7.22
C ASP A 61 9.19 6.44 5.84
N TRP A 62 8.18 5.83 5.20
CA TRP A 62 7.70 6.23 3.89
C TRP A 62 6.25 5.81 3.67
N ALA A 63 5.47 6.62 2.97
CA ALA A 63 4.16 6.25 2.45
C ALA A 63 4.03 6.70 1.00
N ILE A 64 3.47 5.84 0.17
CA ILE A 64 3.30 6.04 -1.26
C ILE A 64 1.91 5.56 -1.67
N ALA A 65 1.26 6.28 -2.59
CA ALA A 65 0.11 5.76 -3.31
C ALA A 65 0.20 6.13 -4.78
N GLY A 66 -0.29 5.25 -5.65
CA GLY A 66 -0.11 5.43 -7.09
C GLY A 66 -0.70 4.31 -7.92
N THR A 67 -0.12 4.09 -9.09
CA THR A 67 -0.45 2.98 -9.99
C THR A 67 0.79 2.15 -10.27
N THR A 68 0.64 0.83 -10.34
CA THR A 68 1.73 -0.07 -10.74
C THR A 68 1.48 -0.70 -12.11
N VAL A 69 2.55 -0.92 -12.87
CA VAL A 69 2.54 -1.62 -14.15
C VAL A 69 3.66 -2.66 -14.13
N SER A 70 3.35 -3.90 -14.50
CA SER A 70 4.34 -4.97 -14.64
C SER A 70 4.46 -5.41 -16.09
N THR A 71 5.69 -5.55 -16.57
CA THR A 71 6.00 -6.02 -17.92
C THR A 71 7.07 -7.10 -17.86
N LYS A 72 7.08 -8.03 -18.82
CA LYS A 72 8.17 -9.00 -18.93
C LYS A 72 9.27 -8.44 -19.83
N ILE A 73 10.45 -8.18 -19.28
CA ILE A 73 11.62 -7.71 -20.01
C ILE A 73 12.87 -8.52 -19.59
N PRO A 74 13.94 -8.55 -20.40
CA PRO A 74 15.20 -9.17 -19.98
C PRO A 74 15.77 -8.49 -18.74
N ASP A 75 16.15 -9.28 -17.74
CA ASP A 75 16.92 -8.83 -16.59
C ASP A 75 18.42 -8.67 -16.93
N PRO A 76 19.29 -8.23 -15.99
CA PRO A 76 20.72 -8.08 -16.26
C PRO A 76 21.43 -9.35 -16.74
N ASP A 77 20.89 -10.54 -16.42
CA ASP A 77 21.41 -11.83 -16.87
C ASP A 77 20.78 -12.28 -18.22
N GLY A 78 19.88 -11.47 -18.79
CA GLY A 78 19.19 -11.72 -20.05
C GLY A 78 17.95 -12.62 -19.94
N ASN A 79 17.54 -13.00 -18.73
CA ASN A 79 16.35 -13.82 -18.52
C ASN A 79 15.08 -12.97 -18.58
N LEU A 80 14.03 -13.50 -19.19
CA LEU A 80 12.75 -12.79 -19.26
C LEU A 80 12.07 -12.79 -17.89
N THR A 81 12.19 -11.67 -17.18
CA THR A 81 11.74 -11.51 -15.79
C THR A 81 10.65 -10.43 -15.72
N SER A 82 9.75 -10.54 -14.74
CA SER A 82 8.75 -9.49 -14.51
C SER A 82 9.45 -8.26 -13.94
N HIS A 83 9.27 -7.12 -14.57
CA HIS A 83 9.74 -5.81 -14.12
C HIS A 83 8.53 -4.95 -13.79
N SER A 84 8.41 -4.57 -12.53
CA SER A 84 7.31 -3.75 -12.02
C SER A 84 7.76 -2.32 -11.84
N THR A 85 6.95 -1.37 -12.31
CA THR A 85 7.18 0.07 -12.17
C THR A 85 6.04 0.68 -11.38
N PHE A 86 6.38 1.46 -10.36
CA PHE A 86 5.46 2.12 -9.46
C PHE A 86 5.44 3.62 -9.78
N HIS A 87 4.32 4.07 -10.35
CA HIS A 87 4.10 5.47 -10.66
C HIS A 87 3.47 6.16 -9.45
N GLN A 88 4.31 6.86 -8.68
CA GLN A 88 3.88 7.55 -7.47
C GLN A 88 2.98 8.74 -7.83
N TRP A 89 1.83 8.81 -7.19
CA TRP A 89 0.88 9.92 -7.29
C TRP A 89 0.84 10.76 -6.01
N ILE A 90 1.06 10.10 -4.87
CA ILE A 90 1.20 10.66 -3.53
C ILE A 90 2.44 10.05 -2.89
N SER A 91 3.29 10.88 -2.28
CA SER A 91 4.45 10.44 -1.49
C SER A 91 4.53 11.30 -0.23
N SER A 92 4.90 10.68 0.89
CA SER A 92 5.30 11.40 2.11
C SER A 92 6.68 12.04 1.99
N ARG A 93 7.44 11.67 0.96
CA ARG A 93 8.72 12.25 0.54
C ARG A 93 8.51 13.00 -0.78
N THR A 94 9.59 13.32 -1.49
CA THR A 94 9.52 13.74 -2.89
C THR A 94 8.92 12.62 -3.75
N LEU A 95 8.15 13.00 -4.77
CA LEU A 95 7.67 12.04 -5.77
C LEU A 95 8.86 11.57 -6.61
N ASP A 96 8.93 10.26 -6.78
CA ASP A 96 9.86 9.62 -7.70
C ASP A 96 9.16 8.48 -8.44
N SER A 97 9.83 7.81 -9.36
CA SER A 97 9.37 6.53 -9.89
C SER A 97 10.36 5.45 -9.49
N ASP A 98 9.87 4.43 -8.82
CA ASP A 98 10.63 3.25 -8.42
C ASP A 98 10.24 2.04 -9.28
N ALA A 99 11.21 1.18 -9.54
CA ALA A 99 11.01 -0.02 -10.32
C ALA A 99 11.99 -1.12 -9.91
N GLY A 100 11.54 -2.37 -10.03
CA GLY A 100 12.31 -3.53 -9.64
C GLY A 100 11.97 -4.77 -10.46
N PHE A 101 12.95 -5.66 -10.61
CA PHE A 101 12.77 -6.99 -11.13
C PHE A 101 12.24 -7.91 -10.03
N MET A 102 11.18 -8.66 -10.36
CA MET A 102 10.46 -9.53 -9.45
C MET A 102 10.83 -10.98 -9.74
N TYR A 103 11.46 -11.62 -8.76
CA TYR A 103 11.93 -13.02 -8.83
C TYR A 103 11.11 -13.89 -7.88
N PRO A 104 10.09 -14.63 -8.38
CA PRO A 104 9.31 -15.54 -7.55
C PRO A 104 10.19 -16.56 -6.82
N GLN A 105 9.90 -16.77 -5.55
CA GLN A 105 10.54 -17.71 -4.64
C GLN A 105 9.50 -18.72 -4.12
N PRO A 106 9.91 -19.85 -3.52
CA PRO A 106 8.98 -20.77 -2.86
C PRO A 106 8.18 -20.10 -1.73
N ASN A 107 7.01 -20.66 -1.38
CA ASN A 107 6.16 -20.25 -0.25
C ASN A 107 5.56 -18.84 -0.36
N ASP A 108 5.06 -18.49 -1.54
CA ASP A 108 4.43 -17.19 -1.82
C ASP A 108 5.34 -16.01 -1.47
N LEU A 109 6.63 -16.17 -1.80
CA LEU A 109 7.65 -15.16 -1.61
C LEU A 109 8.08 -14.61 -2.98
N THR A 110 8.44 -13.34 -3.03
CA THR A 110 8.98 -12.67 -4.21
C THR A 110 10.19 -11.85 -3.79
N LEU A 111 11.35 -12.10 -4.40
CA LEU A 111 12.53 -11.26 -4.22
C LEU A 111 12.48 -10.16 -5.27
N GLU A 112 12.38 -8.92 -4.84
CA GLU A 112 12.52 -7.74 -5.68
C GLU A 112 13.99 -7.29 -5.68
N LYS A 113 14.50 -6.92 -6.85
CA LYS A 113 15.82 -6.28 -6.99
C LYS A 113 15.71 -5.02 -7.82
N GLY A 114 16.33 -3.94 -7.35
CA GLY A 114 16.38 -2.67 -8.06
C GLY A 114 17.59 -1.84 -7.64
N SER A 115 17.63 -0.58 -8.06
CA SER A 115 18.57 0.42 -7.58
C SER A 115 17.80 1.72 -7.37
N MET A 116 18.09 2.41 -6.28
CA MET A 116 17.61 3.76 -6.03
C MET A 116 18.57 4.48 -5.07
N VAL A 117 18.38 5.78 -4.89
CA VAL A 117 19.16 6.56 -3.92
C VAL A 117 18.88 6.04 -2.50
N ASN A 118 19.90 5.47 -1.86
CA ASN A 118 19.81 5.09 -0.46
C ASN A 118 19.65 6.37 0.39
N PRO A 119 18.58 6.49 1.20
CA PRO A 119 18.28 7.71 1.94
C PRO A 119 19.35 8.06 3.00
N ASP A 120 20.09 7.07 3.51
CA ASP A 120 21.11 7.28 4.55
C ASP A 120 22.43 7.81 3.96
N THR A 121 22.74 7.41 2.72
CA THR A 121 24.03 7.75 2.08
C THR A 121 23.89 8.81 0.98
N GLY A 122 22.70 8.98 0.42
CA GLY A 122 22.45 9.83 -0.75
C GLY A 122 23.04 9.28 -2.06
N ILE A 123 23.39 7.99 -2.11
CA ILE A 123 24.07 7.35 -3.25
C ILE A 123 23.14 6.33 -3.89
N ASP A 124 23.11 6.29 -5.23
CA ASP A 124 22.42 5.23 -5.98
C ASP A 124 23.01 3.86 -5.60
N THR A 125 22.17 3.03 -4.98
CA THR A 125 22.59 1.78 -4.35
C THR A 125 21.61 0.68 -4.73
N ALA A 126 22.17 -0.46 -5.16
CA ALA A 126 21.37 -1.65 -5.42
C ALA A 126 20.71 -2.14 -4.13
N TYR A 127 19.44 -2.51 -4.22
CA TYR A 127 18.68 -3.04 -3.09
C TYR A 127 18.08 -4.40 -3.43
N GLU A 128 17.79 -5.15 -2.38
CA GLU A 128 16.93 -6.32 -2.45
C GLU A 128 15.84 -6.24 -1.37
N GLU A 129 14.59 -6.45 -1.77
CA GLU A 129 13.45 -6.55 -0.86
C GLU A 129 12.82 -7.93 -1.02
N LEU A 130 12.61 -8.65 0.08
CA LEU A 130 11.86 -9.90 0.05
C LEU A 130 10.43 -9.64 0.49
N TRP A 131 9.48 -9.97 -0.37
CA TRP A 131 8.06 -9.78 -0.16
C TRP A 131 7.38 -11.13 0.08
N HIS A 132 6.41 -11.17 0.99
CA HIS A 132 5.43 -12.24 1.07
C HIS A 132 4.13 -11.77 0.46
N ASP A 133 3.72 -12.41 -0.64
CA ASP A 133 2.49 -12.10 -1.35
C ASP A 133 1.32 -12.88 -0.74
N ALA A 134 0.71 -12.29 0.28
CA ALA A 134 -0.42 -12.89 0.97
C ALA A 134 -1.63 -13.00 0.03
N THR A 135 -2.24 -14.19 -0.01
CA THR A 135 -3.47 -14.42 -0.76
C THR A 135 -4.60 -13.58 -0.17
N PRO A 136 -5.26 -12.69 -0.96
CA PRO A 136 -6.40 -11.95 -0.46
C PRO A 136 -7.56 -12.88 -0.08
N THR A 137 -8.12 -12.68 1.11
CA THR A 137 -9.25 -13.45 1.61
C THR A 137 -10.47 -12.56 1.83
N ALA A 138 -11.65 -13.12 1.58
CA ALA A 138 -12.91 -12.46 1.93
C ALA A 138 -13.04 -12.41 3.46
N VAL A 139 -13.63 -11.34 4.00
CA VAL A 139 -14.00 -11.31 5.41
C VAL A 139 -15.28 -12.15 5.63
N PRO A 140 -15.48 -12.75 6.82
CA PRO A 140 -16.69 -13.51 7.12
C PRO A 140 -17.97 -12.75 6.78
N GLY A 141 -18.88 -13.42 6.07
CA GLY A 141 -20.15 -12.84 5.60
C GLY A 141 -20.12 -12.28 4.18
N GLU A 142 -18.94 -12.09 3.57
CA GLU A 142 -18.84 -11.66 2.18
C GLU A 142 -18.78 -12.86 1.21
N PRO A 143 -19.47 -12.79 0.05
CA PRO A 143 -19.52 -13.89 -0.91
C PRO A 143 -18.22 -14.07 -1.70
N ALA A 144 -17.37 -13.04 -1.77
CA ALA A 144 -16.09 -13.05 -2.48
C ALA A 144 -15.11 -12.02 -1.89
N VAL A 145 -13.85 -12.05 -2.35
CA VAL A 145 -12.86 -11.03 -2.00
C VAL A 145 -13.33 -9.69 -2.53
N ARG A 146 -13.68 -8.77 -1.63
CA ARG A 146 -14.09 -7.42 -2.00
C ARG A 146 -12.87 -6.54 -2.30
N ALA A 147 -12.97 -5.72 -3.34
CA ALA A 147 -12.02 -4.66 -3.60
C ALA A 147 -12.75 -3.33 -3.81
N LEU A 148 -12.24 -2.27 -3.18
CA LEU A 148 -12.74 -0.91 -3.33
C LEU A 148 -11.57 0.06 -3.42
N VAL A 149 -11.67 1.05 -4.31
CA VAL A 149 -10.73 2.16 -4.38
C VAL A 149 -11.47 3.47 -4.38
N LEU A 150 -11.13 4.35 -3.43
CA LEU A 150 -11.63 5.70 -3.34
C LEU A 150 -10.48 6.69 -3.53
N GLN A 151 -10.69 7.73 -4.32
CA GLN A 151 -9.70 8.79 -4.52
C GLN A 151 -10.33 10.18 -4.37
N THR A 152 -9.53 11.14 -3.91
CA THR A 152 -9.88 12.57 -3.87
C THR A 152 -8.72 13.37 -4.44
N GLU A 153 -9.02 14.44 -5.16
CA GLU A 153 -8.02 15.34 -5.73
C GLU A 153 -8.57 16.78 -5.77
N ASP A 154 -7.78 17.71 -5.28
CA ASP A 154 -8.00 19.15 -5.43
C ASP A 154 -6.62 19.79 -5.64
N GLU A 155 -6.22 19.91 -6.91
CA GLU A 155 -4.91 20.44 -7.29
C GLU A 155 -4.70 21.87 -6.77
N LYS A 156 -5.75 22.68 -6.73
CA LYS A 156 -5.67 24.08 -6.29
C LYS A 156 -5.26 24.18 -4.82
N ASN A 157 -5.73 23.23 -4.00
CA ASN A 157 -5.41 23.17 -2.58
C ASN A 157 -4.32 22.14 -2.24
N GLY A 158 -3.66 21.55 -3.26
CA GLY A 158 -2.61 20.56 -3.06
C GLY A 158 -3.09 19.30 -2.35
N VAL A 159 -4.32 18.85 -2.65
CA VAL A 159 -4.92 17.67 -2.03
C VAL A 159 -4.89 16.50 -2.99
N ARG A 160 -4.36 15.36 -2.53
CA ARG A 160 -4.52 14.06 -3.17
C ARG A 160 -4.69 13.00 -2.11
N GLY A 161 -5.66 12.11 -2.28
CA GLY A 161 -5.90 10.99 -1.38
C GLY A 161 -6.27 9.73 -2.12
N SER A 162 -5.85 8.59 -1.59
CA SER A 162 -6.16 7.26 -2.12
C SER A 162 -6.41 6.30 -0.97
N VAL A 163 -7.53 5.59 -1.02
CA VAL A 163 -7.88 4.49 -0.12
C VAL A 163 -8.08 3.24 -0.96
N VAL A 164 -7.43 2.15 -0.57
CA VAL A 164 -7.58 0.83 -1.20
C VAL A 164 -7.99 -0.17 -0.13
N ARG A 165 -9.14 -0.82 -0.33
CA ARG A 165 -9.52 -2.04 0.38
C ARG A 165 -9.34 -3.23 -0.56
N LEU A 166 -8.74 -4.29 -0.04
CA LEU A 166 -8.66 -5.59 -0.69
C LEU A 166 -8.83 -6.70 0.34
N GLY A 167 -9.97 -7.39 0.29
CA GLY A 167 -10.30 -8.48 1.20
C GLY A 167 -10.23 -8.03 2.66
N CYS A 168 -9.29 -8.63 3.39
CA CYS A 168 -9.02 -8.45 4.81
C CYS A 168 -8.09 -7.27 5.16
N TYR A 169 -7.66 -6.45 4.19
CA TYR A 169 -6.86 -5.25 4.42
C TYR A 169 -7.51 -4.01 3.81
N ALA A 170 -7.31 -2.86 4.47
CA ALA A 170 -7.54 -1.55 3.89
C ALA A 170 -6.43 -0.57 4.30
N GLN A 171 -5.91 0.19 3.33
CA GLN A 171 -4.94 1.25 3.58
C GLN A 171 -5.38 2.54 2.91
N GLY A 172 -5.05 3.65 3.55
CA GLY A 172 -5.30 4.98 3.01
C GLY A 172 -4.12 5.91 3.24
N LEU A 173 -3.90 6.77 2.26
CA LEU A 173 -2.93 7.85 2.29
C LEU A 173 -3.57 9.11 1.72
N ILE A 174 -3.46 10.23 2.43
CA ILE A 174 -3.83 11.55 1.95
C ILE A 174 -2.70 12.55 2.22
N ARG A 175 -2.47 13.42 1.23
CA ARG A 175 -1.66 14.63 1.33
C ARG A 175 -2.56 15.85 1.21
N VAL A 176 -2.37 16.83 2.09
CA VAL A 176 -3.05 18.13 2.10
C VAL A 176 -1.97 19.22 2.25
N GLY A 177 -1.55 19.81 1.14
CA GLY A 177 -0.36 20.66 1.12
C GLY A 177 0.87 19.84 1.52
N GLU A 178 1.51 20.20 2.63
CA GLU A 178 2.67 19.47 3.19
C GLU A 178 2.28 18.42 4.24
N ASN A 179 1.00 18.37 4.66
CA ASN A 179 0.57 17.46 5.70
C ASN A 179 0.20 16.09 5.12
N ILE A 180 0.61 15.03 5.82
CA ILE A 180 0.29 13.64 5.50
C ILE A 180 -0.64 13.07 6.56
N SER A 181 -1.59 12.25 6.16
CA SER A 181 -2.34 11.39 7.05
C SER A 181 -2.51 10.01 6.44
N ILE A 182 -2.38 8.97 7.26
CA ILE A 182 -2.46 7.58 6.84
C ILE A 182 -3.26 6.76 7.83
N GLU A 183 -3.90 5.72 7.31
CA GLU A 183 -4.55 4.71 8.11
C GLU A 183 -4.34 3.31 7.51
N ARG A 184 -4.20 2.31 8.38
CA ARG A 184 -4.20 0.88 8.03
C ARG A 184 -5.17 0.14 8.91
N TRP A 185 -5.96 -0.72 8.27
CA TRP A 185 -6.95 -1.57 8.92
C TRP A 185 -6.81 -3.02 8.45
N GLU A 186 -6.95 -3.93 9.40
CA GLU A 186 -6.75 -5.37 9.21
C GLU A 186 -7.92 -6.14 9.83
N TRP A 187 -8.34 -7.21 9.18
CA TRP A 187 -9.33 -8.12 9.74
C TRP A 187 -8.68 -9.18 10.63
N LYS A 188 -8.93 -9.14 11.94
CA LYS A 188 -8.37 -10.08 12.96
C LYS A 188 -9.44 -10.51 13.98
N GLU A 189 -10.56 -11.10 13.52
CA GLU A 189 -11.82 -11.30 14.30
C GLU A 189 -12.76 -10.09 14.28
N GLY A 190 -12.53 -9.20 13.32
CA GLY A 190 -13.20 -7.92 13.17
C GLY A 190 -12.21 -6.93 12.58
N TRP A 191 -12.72 -5.83 12.03
CA TRP A 191 -11.87 -4.75 11.58
C TRP A 191 -11.16 -4.10 12.77
N LYS A 192 -9.84 -4.05 12.71
CA LYS A 192 -8.99 -3.36 13.67
C LYS A 192 -8.14 -2.36 12.93
N ARG A 193 -8.18 -1.10 13.37
CA ARG A 193 -7.20 -0.12 12.93
C ARG A 193 -5.87 -0.47 13.57
N THR A 194 -4.86 -0.66 12.73
CA THR A 194 -3.50 -1.00 13.17
C THR A 194 -2.55 0.18 13.01
N ILE A 195 -2.84 1.14 12.13
CA ILE A 195 -2.06 2.37 11.97
C ILE A 195 -3.02 3.54 11.84
N ARG A 196 -2.71 4.64 12.54
CA ARG A 196 -3.25 5.97 12.30
C ARG A 196 -2.16 7.01 12.54
N MET A 197 -1.95 7.90 11.58
CA MET A 197 -1.05 9.05 11.73
C MET A 197 -1.63 10.27 11.03
N GLY A 198 -1.34 11.46 11.54
CA GLY A 198 -1.84 12.72 11.02
C GLY A 198 -3.30 13.02 11.40
N ASP A 199 -3.77 14.19 10.96
CA ASP A 199 -5.02 14.80 11.44
C ASP A 199 -6.16 14.77 10.41
N ALA A 200 -5.88 14.48 9.13
CA ALA A 200 -6.92 14.42 8.10
C ALA A 200 -7.71 13.11 8.20
N GLU A 201 -9.03 13.21 8.08
CA GLU A 201 -9.93 12.05 8.06
C GLU A 201 -9.89 11.33 6.70
N LEU A 202 -9.85 9.99 6.73
CA LEU A 202 -9.96 9.14 5.54
C LEU A 202 -11.29 8.36 5.54
N PRO A 203 -11.88 8.04 4.38
CA PRO A 203 -13.14 7.32 4.28
C PRO A 203 -12.97 5.80 4.49
N ILE A 204 -12.01 5.35 5.30
CA ILE A 204 -11.73 3.91 5.40
C ILE A 204 -12.94 3.17 5.97
N GLU A 205 -13.52 3.65 7.07
CA GLU A 205 -14.69 2.99 7.69
C GLU A 205 -15.86 2.81 6.70
N LYS A 206 -16.03 3.71 5.73
CA LYS A 206 -17.02 3.62 4.65
C LYS A 206 -16.78 2.44 3.72
N VAL A 207 -15.51 2.08 3.50
CA VAL A 207 -15.16 0.93 2.67
C VAL A 207 -15.09 -0.38 3.45
N LEU A 208 -15.04 -0.37 4.79
CA LEU A 208 -14.97 -1.59 5.62
C LEU A 208 -16.31 -2.30 5.79
N GLY A 209 -17.39 -1.52 5.93
CA GLY A 209 -18.71 -2.02 6.32
C GLY A 209 -19.58 -2.56 5.17
N GLU A 210 -20.86 -2.76 5.47
CA GLU A 210 -21.86 -3.29 4.54
C GLU A 210 -22.31 -2.30 3.46
N GLU A 211 -21.86 -1.03 3.52
CA GLU A 211 -22.26 0.02 2.58
C GLU A 211 -22.07 -0.43 1.12
N THR A 212 -23.09 -0.19 0.28
CA THR A 212 -23.08 -0.51 -1.16
C THR A 212 -22.58 0.68 -1.95
N LEU A 213 -21.28 0.90 -1.85
CA LEU A 213 -20.56 1.80 -2.74
C LEU A 213 -20.38 1.12 -4.09
N LYS A 214 -20.70 1.83 -5.16
CA LYS A 214 -20.49 1.44 -6.56
C LYS A 214 -19.51 2.37 -7.23
N GLU A 215 -18.85 1.89 -8.27
CA GLU A 215 -18.01 2.75 -9.12
C GLU A 215 -18.81 3.94 -9.65
N GLY A 216 -18.26 5.15 -9.47
CA GLY A 216 -18.92 6.41 -9.76
C GLY A 216 -19.57 7.10 -8.57
N ASP A 217 -19.84 6.37 -7.47
CA ASP A 217 -20.37 6.97 -6.25
C ASP A 217 -19.35 7.92 -5.61
N THR A 218 -19.86 8.83 -4.76
CA THR A 218 -19.05 9.78 -4.00
C THR A 218 -19.44 9.75 -2.53
N VAL A 219 -18.45 9.83 -1.65
CA VAL A 219 -18.65 9.93 -0.19
C VAL A 219 -17.96 11.18 0.36
N GLY A 220 -18.63 11.89 1.27
CA GLY A 220 -18.09 13.07 1.95
C GLY A 220 -17.45 12.71 3.28
N VAL A 221 -16.15 12.95 3.44
CA VAL A 221 -15.38 12.71 4.69
C VAL A 221 -14.32 13.80 4.86
N GLY A 222 -14.15 14.32 6.09
CA GLY A 222 -13.18 15.38 6.35
C GLY A 222 -13.35 16.64 5.53
N GLY A 223 -14.59 16.97 5.14
CA GLY A 223 -14.91 18.11 4.26
C GLY A 223 -14.46 17.92 2.80
N ARG A 224 -14.15 16.70 2.37
CA ARG A 224 -13.71 16.35 1.02
C ARG A 224 -14.64 15.33 0.39
N GLU A 225 -14.81 15.43 -0.92
CA GLU A 225 -15.50 14.41 -1.72
C GLU A 225 -14.50 13.37 -2.20
N TRP A 226 -14.82 12.10 -1.95
CA TRP A 226 -14.04 10.94 -2.36
C TRP A 226 -14.84 10.12 -3.35
N LYS A 227 -14.30 9.93 -4.55
CA LYS A 227 -14.94 9.19 -5.63
C LYS A 227 -14.52 7.72 -5.58
N VAL A 228 -15.49 6.82 -5.69
CA VAL A 228 -15.27 5.39 -5.89
C VAL A 228 -14.87 5.17 -7.34
N ILE A 229 -13.64 4.72 -7.57
CA ILE A 229 -13.09 4.50 -8.93
C ILE A 229 -12.96 3.02 -9.30
N GLU A 230 -13.05 2.14 -8.31
CA GLU A 230 -13.04 0.70 -8.51
C GLU A 230 -13.88 0.03 -7.42
N GLU A 231 -14.72 -0.91 -7.84
CA GLU A 231 -15.46 -1.82 -6.97
C GLU A 231 -15.48 -3.22 -7.60
N SER A 232 -15.34 -4.25 -6.77
CA SER A 232 -15.59 -5.65 -7.16
C SER A 232 -15.84 -6.54 -5.94
N GLY A 233 -16.43 -7.71 -6.18
CA GLY A 233 -16.53 -8.79 -5.18
C GLY A 233 -17.74 -8.71 -4.25
N LYS A 234 -18.61 -7.69 -4.39
CA LYS A 234 -19.82 -7.58 -3.55
C LYS A 234 -20.95 -8.53 -3.96
N ASP A 235 -21.18 -8.73 -5.26
CA ASP A 235 -22.33 -9.50 -5.78
C ASP A 235 -21.99 -10.96 -6.17
N GLY A 236 -20.80 -11.46 -5.80
CA GLY A 236 -20.31 -12.77 -6.26
C GLY A 236 -20.07 -12.86 -7.77
N SER A 237 -20.13 -11.72 -8.48
CA SER A 237 -19.70 -11.59 -9.87
C SER A 237 -18.21 -11.93 -9.94
N LYS A 238 -17.92 -13.00 -10.69
CA LYS A 238 -16.59 -13.61 -10.83
C LYS A 238 -15.54 -12.55 -11.20
N LEU A 239 -14.43 -12.55 -10.46
CA LEU A 239 -13.14 -12.01 -10.90
C LEU A 239 -12.64 -12.77 -12.14
#